data_AF-A0A7K9HP56-F1
#
_entry.id   AF-A0A7K9HP56-F1
#
_cell.length_a   1.000
_cell.length_b   1.000
_cell.length_c   1.000
_cell.angle_alpha   90.00
_cell.angle_beta   90.00
_cell.angle_gamma   90.00
#
_symmetry.space_group_name_H-M   'P 1'
#
loop_
_entity.id
_entity.type
_entity.pdbx_description
1 polymer ?
#
loop_
_entity_poly.entity_id
_entity_poly.type
_entity_poly.pdbx_seq_one_letter_code
_entity_poly.pdbx_strand_id
1 'polypeptide(L)'
;PDMYPGNCWAFKGSLGYLVIRLSREIFPTSFAVEHIPKTLSPSGNILSAPRNFEVYGLDDEYQEGGKLLGHYEYDQEGEPLQMFPVMEQSAKAFQIVELRVLSNWGEPEYTCLYRFRVHG
;
A
#
# COMPACT_ATOMS: atom_id res chain seq x y z
N PRO A 1 3.35 16.71 -1.39
CA PRO A 1 2.98 16.66 0.04
C PRO A 1 4.11 16.02 0.84
N ASP A 2 4.53 16.67 1.92
CA ASP A 2 5.73 16.32 2.69
C ASP A 2 5.52 15.05 3.53
N MET A 3 6.56 14.20 3.59
CA MET A 3 6.60 13.04 4.50
C MET A 3 7.55 13.31 5.66
N TYR A 4 6.99 13.61 6.83
CA TYR A 4 7.73 13.72 8.08
C TYR A 4 7.48 12.48 8.95
N PRO A 5 8.48 12.02 9.72
CA PRO A 5 8.29 10.93 10.67
C PRO A 5 7.04 11.17 11.56
N GLY A 6 6.15 10.17 11.61
CA GLY A 6 4.90 10.22 12.37
C GLY A 6 3.67 10.67 11.57
N ASN A 7 3.82 11.23 10.37
CA ASN A 7 2.69 11.56 9.48
C ASN A 7 2.26 10.34 8.64
N CYS A 8 1.90 9.25 9.31
CA CYS A 8 1.41 8.01 8.70
C CYS A 8 0.10 7.56 9.32
N TRP A 9 -0.66 6.76 8.57
CA TRP A 9 -1.83 6.08 9.10
C TRP A 9 -1.40 4.76 9.73
N ALA A 10 -1.58 4.64 11.05
CA ALA A 10 -1.26 3.44 11.80
C ALA A 10 -2.52 2.59 12.04
N PHE A 11 -2.42 1.28 11.83
CA PHE A 11 -3.43 0.30 12.23
C PHE A 11 -2.82 -0.76 13.14
N LYS A 12 -3.64 -1.35 14.02
CA LYS A 12 -3.20 -2.34 15.01
C LYS A 12 -2.76 -3.65 14.35
N GLY A 13 -1.62 -4.18 14.79
CA GLY A 13 -1.05 -5.42 14.28
C GLY A 13 -0.45 -5.28 12.88
N SER A 14 -0.31 -6.41 12.19
CA SER A 14 0.36 -6.53 10.89
C SER A 14 -0.57 -6.80 9.71
N LEU A 15 -1.88 -6.99 9.98
CA LEU A 15 -2.90 -7.19 8.96
C LEU A 15 -3.91 -6.02 8.99
N GLY A 16 -4.20 -5.47 7.82
CA GLY A 16 -5.11 -4.35 7.68
C GLY A 16 -5.44 -4.08 6.22
N TYR A 17 -6.46 -3.25 5.98
CA TYR A 17 -6.85 -2.88 4.63
C TYR A 17 -7.28 -1.42 4.54
N LEU A 18 -7.13 -0.85 3.35
CA LEU A 18 -7.56 0.50 3.01
C LEU A 18 -8.31 0.47 1.67
N VAL A 19 -9.55 0.93 1.66
CA VAL A 19 -10.36 1.08 0.44
C VAL A 19 -10.33 2.55 0.02
N ILE A 20 -10.00 2.79 -1.24
CA ILE A 20 -9.77 4.14 -1.79
C ILE A 20 -10.64 4.32 -3.02
N ARG A 21 -11.51 5.34 -2.99
CA ARG A 21 -12.18 5.83 -4.19
C ARG A 21 -11.28 6.84 -4.91
N LEU A 22 -10.85 6.48 -6.10
CA LEU A 22 -10.02 7.30 -6.97
C LEU A 22 -10.80 8.50 -7.51
N SER A 23 -10.07 9.56 -7.86
CA SER A 23 -10.65 10.77 -8.45
C SER A 23 -11.35 10.52 -9.79
N ARG A 24 -10.95 9.47 -10.51
CA ARG A 24 -11.49 9.03 -11.80
C ARG A 24 -11.40 7.51 -11.90
N GLU A 25 -12.27 6.94 -12.72
CA GLU A 25 -12.14 5.56 -13.17
C GLU A 25 -10.95 5.44 -14.15
N ILE A 26 -10.07 4.48 -13.92
CA ILE A 26 -8.82 4.29 -14.69
C ILE A 26 -8.54 2.81 -14.93
N PHE A 27 -7.65 2.49 -15.88
CA PHE A 27 -7.08 1.15 -16.02
C PHE A 27 -5.77 1.11 -15.24
N PRO A 28 -5.71 0.50 -14.03
CA PRO A 28 -4.50 0.56 -13.22
C PRO A 28 -3.31 -0.06 -13.97
N THR A 29 -2.18 0.65 -13.95
CA THR A 29 -0.92 0.25 -14.60
C THR A 29 0.17 -0.02 -13.58
N SER A 30 0.20 0.74 -12.49
CA SER A 30 1.14 0.55 -11.39
C SER A 30 0.63 1.18 -10.10
N PHE A 31 1.25 0.76 -9.00
CA PHE A 31 1.05 1.28 -7.67
C PHE A 31 2.37 1.82 -7.12
N ALA A 32 2.30 2.71 -6.16
CA ALA A 32 3.48 3.15 -5.42
C ALA A 32 3.22 3.09 -3.92
N VAL A 33 4.17 2.52 -3.17
CA VAL A 33 4.22 2.60 -1.72
C VAL A 33 5.43 3.45 -1.35
N GLU A 34 5.22 4.40 -0.46
CA GLU A 34 6.28 5.24 0.09
C GLU A 34 6.33 5.07 1.60
N HIS A 35 7.53 4.97 2.16
CA HIS A 35 7.78 4.98 3.60
C HIS A 35 8.95 5.92 3.92
N ILE A 36 9.09 6.38 5.16
CA ILE A 36 10.29 7.14 5.55
C ILE A 36 11.55 6.27 5.43
N PRO A 37 12.72 6.85 5.05
CA PRO A 37 13.99 6.15 5.10
C PRO A 37 14.40 5.88 6.56
N LYS A 38 15.18 4.81 6.79
CA LYS A 38 15.73 4.46 8.11
C LYS A 38 16.50 5.61 8.77
N THR A 39 17.18 6.42 7.98
CA THR A 39 17.96 7.60 8.43
C THR A 39 17.10 8.70 9.04
N LEU A 40 15.79 8.76 8.74
CA LEU A 40 14.86 9.70 9.36
C LEU A 40 14.04 9.06 10.48
N SER A 41 14.16 7.76 10.70
CA SER A 41 13.47 7.08 11.79
C SER A 41 14.18 7.30 13.12
N PRO A 42 13.48 7.76 14.18
CA PRO A 42 14.07 7.92 15.51
C PRO A 42 14.63 6.61 16.11
N SER A 43 14.07 5.45 15.72
CA SER A 43 14.53 4.14 16.15
C SER A 43 15.66 3.56 15.28
N GLY A 44 16.04 4.26 14.20
CA GLY A 44 17.01 3.78 13.20
C GLY A 44 16.52 2.60 12.35
N ASN A 45 15.26 2.20 12.48
CA ASN A 45 14.64 1.11 11.72
C ASN A 45 13.24 1.49 11.25
N ILE A 46 12.65 0.66 10.38
CA ILE A 46 11.29 0.85 9.85
C ILE A 46 10.49 -0.46 9.96
N LEU A 47 10.58 -1.13 11.12
CA LEU A 47 9.90 -2.41 11.35
C LEU A 47 8.37 -2.33 11.22
N SER A 48 7.80 -1.13 11.38
CA SER A 48 6.37 -0.85 11.19
C SER A 48 5.97 -0.61 9.73
N ALA A 49 6.91 -0.57 8.78
CA ALA A 49 6.59 -0.47 7.37
C ALA A 49 5.80 -1.71 6.90
N PRO A 50 4.84 -1.56 5.97
CA PRO A 50 4.19 -2.71 5.35
C PRO A 50 5.25 -3.58 4.65
N ARG A 51 5.04 -4.89 4.65
CA ARG A 51 5.90 -5.86 3.97
C ARG A 51 5.16 -6.48 2.80
N ASN A 52 4.46 -7.59 3.02
CA ASN A 52 3.66 -8.23 1.98
C ASN A 52 2.30 -7.54 1.89
N PHE A 53 1.88 -7.20 0.68
CA PHE A 53 0.59 -6.58 0.43
C PHE A 53 0.00 -6.99 -0.92
N GLU A 54 -1.31 -6.90 -1.03
CA GLU A 54 -2.08 -7.18 -2.24
C GLU A 54 -2.92 -5.96 -2.62
N VAL A 55 -3.16 -5.81 -3.91
CA VAL A 55 -4.00 -4.72 -4.43
C VAL A 55 -5.13 -5.30 -5.27
N TYR A 56 -6.34 -4.81 -5.04
CA TYR A 56 -7.55 -5.25 -5.73
C TYR A 56 -8.29 -4.07 -6.37
N GLY A 57 -8.90 -4.31 -7.53
CA GLY A 57 -9.91 -3.44 -8.10
C GLY A 57 -11.31 -3.88 -7.63
N LEU A 58 -12.13 -2.91 -7.22
CA LEU A 58 -13.51 -3.12 -6.77
C LEU A 58 -14.50 -2.42 -7.70
N ASP A 59 -15.66 -3.04 -7.89
CA ASP A 59 -16.76 -2.50 -8.69
C ASP A 59 -17.59 -1.50 -7.88
N ASP A 60 -17.76 -1.78 -6.59
CA ASP A 60 -18.40 -0.91 -5.61
C ASP A 60 -17.79 -1.10 -4.20
N GLU A 61 -18.18 -0.25 -3.25
CA GLU A 61 -17.63 -0.22 -1.89
C GLU A 61 -18.11 -1.37 -0.98
N TYR A 62 -19.11 -2.14 -1.40
CA TYR A 62 -19.71 -3.24 -0.65
C TYR A 62 -19.26 -4.62 -1.16
N GLN A 63 -18.49 -4.68 -2.25
CA GLN A 63 -18.04 -5.92 -2.85
C GLN A 63 -17.07 -6.69 -1.93
N GLU A 64 -17.56 -7.78 -1.34
CA GLU A 64 -16.73 -8.75 -0.62
C GLU A 64 -15.94 -9.61 -1.62
N GLY A 65 -14.78 -9.12 -2.06
CA GLY A 65 -13.85 -9.83 -2.94
C GLY A 65 -13.67 -9.15 -4.30
N GLY A 66 -12.58 -8.40 -4.43
CA GLY A 66 -12.21 -7.69 -5.66
C GLY A 66 -11.45 -8.52 -6.69
N LYS A 67 -11.23 -7.92 -7.86
CA LYS A 67 -10.28 -8.45 -8.85
C LYS A 67 -8.86 -8.19 -8.35
N LEU A 68 -8.11 -9.25 -8.05
CA LEU A 68 -6.68 -9.14 -7.74
C LEU A 68 -5.95 -8.48 -8.91
N LEU A 69 -5.16 -7.45 -8.61
CA LEU A 69 -4.30 -6.72 -9.54
C LEU A 69 -2.81 -7.03 -9.29
N GLY A 70 -2.46 -7.55 -8.11
CA GLY A 70 -1.16 -8.15 -7.84
C GLY A 70 -0.84 -8.31 -6.36
N HIS A 71 0.24 -9.03 -6.10
CA HIS A 71 0.83 -9.29 -4.79
C HIS A 71 2.27 -8.79 -4.80
N TYR A 72 2.67 -8.06 -3.78
CA TYR A 72 3.96 -7.39 -3.72
C TYR A 72 4.59 -7.50 -2.33
N GLU A 73 5.90 -7.27 -2.27
CA GLU A 73 6.66 -7.08 -1.04
C GLU A 73 7.33 -5.71 -1.11
N TYR A 74 7.06 -4.83 -0.14
CA TYR A 74 7.80 -3.59 0.03
C TYR A 74 9.13 -3.89 0.72
N ASP A 75 10.25 -3.57 0.08
CA ASP A 75 11.60 -3.87 0.56
C ASP A 75 12.11 -2.82 1.55
N GLN A 76 12.33 -3.16 2.82
CA GLN A 76 12.86 -2.21 3.80
C GLN A 76 14.33 -1.80 3.56
N GLU A 77 15.08 -2.55 2.74
CA GLU A 77 16.44 -2.20 2.32
C GLU A 77 16.47 -1.42 0.99
N GLY A 78 15.33 -1.33 0.31
CA GLY A 78 15.17 -0.62 -0.95
C GLY A 78 15.02 0.89 -0.79
N GLU A 79 14.76 1.56 -1.92
CA GLU A 79 14.45 2.98 -1.93
C GLU A 79 13.16 3.28 -1.16
N PRO A 80 13.04 4.46 -0.52
CA PRO A 80 11.84 4.85 0.25
C PRO A 80 10.54 4.86 -0.59
N LEU A 81 10.63 5.19 -1.87
CA LEU A 81 9.54 5.15 -2.83
C LEU A 81 9.71 3.94 -3.75
N GLN A 82 8.78 2.99 -3.69
CA GLN A 82 8.81 1.78 -4.51
C GLN A 82 7.60 1.72 -5.43
N MET A 83 7.86 1.37 -6.68
CA MET A 83 6.87 1.26 -7.75
C MET A 83 6.61 -0.20 -8.07
N PHE A 84 5.34 -0.55 -8.19
CA PHE A 84 4.88 -1.92 -8.35
C PHE A 84 3.97 -2.00 -9.59
N PRO A 85 4.44 -2.55 -10.72
CA PRO A 85 3.62 -2.71 -11.92
C PRO A 85 2.51 -3.74 -11.68
N VAL A 86 1.34 -3.53 -12.28
CA VAL A 86 0.23 -4.49 -12.21
C VAL A 86 0.68 -5.86 -12.74
N MET A 87 0.51 -6.89 -11.92
CA MET A 87 0.86 -8.28 -12.26
C MET A 87 -0.31 -9.01 -12.93
N GLU A 88 -1.54 -8.75 -12.45
CA GLU A 88 -2.76 -9.41 -12.93
C GLU A 88 -3.56 -8.45 -13.79
N GLN A 89 -3.32 -8.49 -15.10
CA GLN A 89 -4.00 -7.60 -16.04
C GLN A 89 -5.52 -7.81 -16.02
N SER A 90 -6.24 -6.70 -16.17
CA SER A 90 -7.69 -6.66 -16.26
C SER A 90 -8.08 -5.81 -17.45
N ALA A 91 -9.05 -6.28 -18.25
CA ALA A 91 -9.67 -5.48 -19.30
C ALA A 91 -10.71 -4.49 -18.75
N LYS A 92 -10.81 -4.38 -17.42
CA LYS A 92 -11.76 -3.53 -16.71
C LYS A 92 -11.05 -2.35 -16.06
N ALA A 93 -11.68 -1.18 -16.14
CA ALA A 93 -11.29 0.00 -15.40
C ALA A 93 -11.91 -0.01 -13.99
N PHE A 94 -11.25 0.62 -13.03
CA PHE A 94 -11.70 0.67 -11.64
C PHE A 94 -11.63 2.11 -11.13
N GLN A 95 -12.67 2.52 -10.41
CA GLN A 95 -12.64 3.74 -9.60
C GLN A 95 -12.35 3.44 -8.12
N ILE A 96 -12.52 2.20 -7.67
CA ILE A 96 -12.28 1.81 -6.28
C ILE A 96 -11.15 0.79 -6.25
N VAL A 97 -10.16 1.04 -5.38
CA VAL A 97 -9.00 0.17 -5.17
C VAL A 97 -8.88 -0.17 -3.70
N GLU A 98 -8.64 -1.43 -3.39
CA GLU A 98 -8.36 -1.91 -2.04
C GLU A 98 -6.88 -2.32 -1.94
N LEU A 99 -6.17 -1.74 -0.97
CA LEU A 99 -4.86 -2.19 -0.53
C LEU A 99 -5.04 -3.09 0.70
N ARG A 100 -4.56 -4.33 0.63
CA ARG A 100 -4.52 -5.26 1.78
C ARG A 100 -3.09 -5.47 2.21
N VAL A 101 -2.76 -5.07 3.44
CA VAL A 101 -1.48 -5.38 4.07
C VAL A 101 -1.59 -6.73 4.76
N LEU A 102 -0.69 -7.64 4.42
CA LEU A 102 -0.67 -9.02 4.91
C LEU A 102 0.38 -9.24 6.01
N SER A 103 1.39 -8.36 6.08
CA SER A 103 2.44 -8.38 7.11
C SER A 103 3.18 -7.04 7.16
N ASN A 104 3.98 -6.85 8.21
CA ASN A 104 4.95 -5.78 8.34
C ASN A 104 6.37 -6.35 8.52
N TRP A 105 7.34 -5.49 8.77
CA TRP A 105 8.75 -5.87 8.94
C TRP A 105 9.13 -6.30 10.36
N GLY A 106 8.16 -6.49 11.26
CA GLY A 106 8.39 -7.06 12.59
C GLY A 106 7.95 -6.19 13.77
N GLU A 107 7.27 -5.06 13.54
CA GLU A 107 6.65 -4.28 14.62
C GLU A 107 5.47 -5.07 15.23
N PRO A 108 5.50 -5.43 16.52
CA PRO A 108 4.46 -6.25 17.14
C PRO A 108 3.11 -5.55 17.33
N GLU A 109 3.11 -4.22 17.51
CA GLU A 109 1.89 -3.52 17.93
C GLU A 109 1.08 -2.93 16.76
N TYR A 110 1.74 -2.48 15.70
CA TYR A 110 1.10 -1.74 14.62
C TYR A 110 1.87 -1.80 13.29
N THR A 111 1.22 -1.34 12.24
CA THR A 111 1.83 -1.07 10.93
C THR A 111 1.51 0.36 10.52
N CYS A 112 2.48 1.09 9.97
CA CYS A 112 2.30 2.46 9.52
C CYS A 112 2.42 2.59 8.00
N LEU A 113 1.35 3.07 7.38
CA LEU A 113 1.31 3.38 5.95
C LEU A 113 1.43 4.89 5.76
N TYR A 114 2.53 5.33 5.15
CA TYR A 114 2.73 6.76 4.87
C TYR A 114 1.99 7.19 3.61
N ARG A 115 2.27 6.53 2.47
CA ARG A 115 1.61 6.90 1.22
C ARG A 115 1.44 5.70 0.30
N PHE A 116 0.24 5.62 -0.25
CA PHE A 116 -0.10 4.73 -1.36
C PHE A 116 -0.55 5.57 -2.55
N ARG A 117 -0.10 5.24 -3.75
CA ARG A 117 -0.48 5.91 -5.01
C ARG A 117 -0.95 4.87 -6.01
N VAL A 118 -1.92 5.26 -6.83
CA VAL A 118 -2.45 4.44 -7.93
C VAL A 118 -2.26 5.21 -9.23
N HIS A 119 -1.77 4.53 -10.26
CA HIS A 119 -1.48 5.11 -11.58
C HIS A 119 -2.20 4.34 -12.67
N GLY A 120 -2.67 5.03 -13.71
CA GLY A 120 -3.41 4.49 -14.85
C GLY A 120 -4.20 5.56 -15.60
#